data_AF-A0AAU5ZW36-F1
#
_entry.id   AF-A0AAU5ZW36-F1
#
_cell.length_a   1.000
_cell.length_b   1.000
_cell.length_c   1.000
_cell.angle_alpha   90.00
_cell.angle_beta   90.00
_cell.angle_gamma   90.00
#
_symmetry.space_group_name_H-M   'P 1'
#
loop_
_entity.id
_entity.type
_entity.pdbx_description
1 polymer ?
#
loop_
_entity_poly.entity_id
_entity_poly.type
_entity_poly.pdbx_seq_one_letter_code
_entity_poly.pdbx_strand_id
1 'polypeptide(L)'
;MHPMVKPALRRSWRDLNTVQFGMAPAHAMVLGPVDTATGSFLDLLNGTRGLPLLRDLGRAMGLPDGHVDALVERLARSGLLDDATGGGLAADALRGKKAVLDRLRPDLASLSLVTRAPGDAMKHLAARHSLRVQVRGAGRVGVVLASLLAGAGVGQVEVRDVGSVEPWDVAPGGLPPASIGERREEAARRAVRRAAPDRPPRPAAEGEELGFSLVILAPRDGLAVHAPDPAAAEPLIASGTPHLYAGVVEGTGAVGPLVLPGETGCAGCLDQERVDRDPTWPRLIAQWRSGTSHQVPACDLALATGVAGLAAGHALAFLDGRLPSSAGARWESSAPGFDWHAKPVWPHPACPCGAAEKSKKGERAAEDGLPHETMAGQQPHAARLSGTWRAHV
;
A
#
# COMPACT_ATOMS: atom_id res chain seq x y z
N MET A 1 8.13 23.57 12.69
CA MET A 1 7.19 22.49 13.07
C MET A 1 6.15 22.99 14.04
N HIS A 2 4.93 22.50 13.86
CA HIS A 2 3.79 22.63 14.75
C HIS A 2 3.44 21.23 15.27
N PRO A 3 4.07 20.80 16.38
CA PRO A 3 3.99 19.42 16.84
C PRO A 3 2.57 19.05 17.29
N MET A 4 2.16 17.84 16.91
CA MET A 4 0.88 17.27 17.24
C MET A 4 1.06 15.82 17.68
N VAL A 5 0.51 15.43 18.82
CA VAL A 5 0.37 14.00 19.13
C VAL A 5 -0.60 13.39 18.13
N LYS A 6 -0.24 12.25 17.53
CA LYS A 6 -1.03 11.64 16.46
C LYS A 6 -2.49 11.45 16.87
N PRO A 7 -3.45 12.15 16.24
CA PRO A 7 -4.85 12.15 16.66
C PRO A 7 -5.55 10.82 16.36
N ALA A 8 -4.96 10.00 15.49
CA ALA A 8 -5.45 8.66 15.15
C ALA A 8 -5.31 7.66 16.32
N LEU A 9 -4.45 7.95 17.32
CA LEU A 9 -4.25 7.11 18.48
C LEU A 9 -5.12 7.59 19.66
N ARG A 10 -5.93 6.69 20.21
CA ARG A 10 -6.63 6.93 21.49
C ARG A 10 -5.60 7.03 22.62
N ARG A 11 -5.82 7.91 23.58
CA ARG A 11 -4.93 8.09 24.74
C ARG A 11 -5.63 7.66 26.02
N SER A 12 -4.93 6.93 26.89
CA SER A 12 -5.40 6.54 28.22
C SER A 12 -4.25 6.44 29.21
N TRP A 13 -4.51 6.70 30.50
CA TRP A 13 -3.55 6.43 31.57
C TRP A 13 -3.64 4.97 31.99
N ARG A 14 -2.50 4.28 32.11
CA ARG A 14 -2.44 2.90 32.64
C ARG A 14 -2.29 2.89 34.16
N ASP A 15 -1.60 3.89 34.67
CA ASP A 15 -1.35 4.16 36.08
C ASP A 15 -1.05 5.66 36.24
N LEU A 16 -0.53 6.07 37.41
CA LEU A 16 -0.27 7.47 37.74
C LEU A 16 0.88 8.11 36.93
N ASN A 17 1.74 7.31 36.28
CA ASN A 17 2.93 7.83 35.59
C ASN A 17 3.12 7.28 34.17
N THR A 18 2.15 6.52 33.65
CA THR A 18 2.30 5.84 32.36
C THR A 18 1.09 6.09 31.47
N VAL A 19 1.35 6.61 30.27
CA VAL A 19 0.35 6.91 29.24
C VAL A 19 0.43 5.88 28.13
N GLN A 20 -0.71 5.32 27.73
CA GLN A 20 -0.86 4.50 26.54
C GLN A 20 -1.44 5.32 25.39
N PHE A 21 -0.87 5.11 24.20
CA PHE A 21 -1.37 5.58 22.93
C PHE A 21 -1.77 4.38 22.07
N GLY A 22 -2.98 4.41 21.50
CA GLY A 22 -3.51 3.32 20.70
C GLY A 22 -4.18 2.22 21.52
N MET A 23 -5.08 1.51 20.85
CA MET A 23 -5.89 0.41 21.40
C MET A 23 -5.68 -0.90 20.64
N ALA A 24 -5.25 -0.85 19.37
CA ALA A 24 -4.93 -2.03 18.59
C ALA A 24 -3.45 -2.42 18.81
N PRO A 25 -3.12 -3.71 19.06
CA PRO A 25 -1.75 -4.14 19.37
C PRO A 25 -0.71 -3.74 18.33
N ALA A 26 -1.10 -3.72 17.05
CA ALA A 26 -0.23 -3.34 15.93
C ALA A 26 0.29 -1.89 16.01
N HIS A 27 -0.38 -1.01 16.74
CA HIS A 27 -0.06 0.42 16.82
C HIS A 27 0.00 0.96 18.26
N ALA A 28 -0.31 0.12 19.26
CA ALA A 28 -0.34 0.55 20.65
C ALA A 28 1.08 0.75 21.19
N MET A 29 1.27 1.84 21.93
CA MET A 29 2.54 2.22 22.52
C MET A 29 2.34 2.75 23.93
N VAL A 30 3.36 2.57 24.77
CA VAL A 30 3.34 3.00 26.16
C VAL A 30 4.49 3.98 26.41
N LEU A 31 4.16 5.12 27.02
CA LEU A 31 5.06 6.21 27.36
C LEU A 31 5.08 6.37 28.88
N GLY A 32 6.23 6.08 29.50
CA GLY A 32 6.44 6.26 30.94
C GLY A 32 7.94 6.43 31.26
N PRO A 33 8.31 7.06 32.39
CA PRO A 33 7.42 7.82 33.25
C PRO A 33 6.99 9.16 32.61
N VAL A 34 5.78 9.61 32.97
CA VAL A 34 5.14 10.87 32.57
C VAL A 34 4.47 11.44 33.83
N ASP A 35 5.00 12.54 34.37
CA ASP A 35 4.39 13.23 35.50
C ASP A 35 3.13 14.02 35.08
N THR A 36 2.39 14.55 36.06
CA THR A 36 1.14 15.30 35.82
C THR A 36 1.36 16.55 34.96
N ALA A 37 2.49 17.24 35.13
CA ALA A 37 2.81 18.46 34.38
C ALA A 37 3.07 18.12 32.90
N THR A 38 3.86 17.09 32.62
CA THR A 38 4.14 16.55 31.30
C THR A 38 2.86 16.01 30.65
N GLY A 39 2.05 15.29 31.43
CA GLY A 39 0.75 14.77 30.98
C GLY A 39 -0.19 15.88 30.51
N SER A 40 -0.28 16.98 31.27
CA SER A 40 -1.06 18.17 30.90
C SER A 40 -0.44 18.89 29.69
N PHE A 41 0.89 18.92 29.58
CA PHE A 41 1.59 19.52 28.46
C PHE A 41 1.33 18.79 27.14
N LEU A 42 1.11 17.46 27.16
CA LEU A 42 0.75 16.69 25.96
C LEU A 42 -0.51 17.22 25.26
N ASP A 43 -1.46 17.83 25.98
CA ASP A 43 -2.67 18.44 25.39
C ASP A 43 -2.38 19.69 24.57
N LEU A 44 -1.23 20.33 24.80
CA LEU A 44 -0.79 21.50 24.05
C LEU A 44 -0.17 21.12 22.70
N LEU A 45 0.27 19.87 22.55
CA LEU A 45 0.78 19.29 21.31
C LEU A 45 -0.37 18.88 20.39
N ASN A 46 -1.12 19.86 19.92
CA ASN A 46 -2.31 19.68 19.09
C ASN A 46 -2.16 20.28 17.67
N GLY A 47 -0.93 20.64 17.27
CA GLY A 47 -0.64 21.21 15.95
C GLY A 47 -0.99 22.68 15.76
N THR A 48 -1.57 23.36 16.76
CA THR A 48 -1.93 24.79 16.64
C THR A 48 -0.78 25.74 16.97
N ARG A 49 0.27 25.25 17.64
CA ARG A 49 1.36 26.06 18.21
C ARG A 49 2.71 25.59 17.67
N GLY A 50 3.59 26.54 17.35
CA GLY A 50 4.99 26.26 17.01
C GLY A 50 5.86 26.01 18.25
N LEU A 51 7.05 25.43 18.04
CA LEU A 51 8.01 25.15 19.13
C LEU A 51 8.37 26.34 20.03
N PRO A 52 8.60 27.57 19.51
CA PRO A 52 8.94 28.71 20.37
C PRO A 52 7.88 28.97 21.46
N LEU A 53 6.61 29.01 21.06
CA LEU A 53 5.48 29.23 21.97
C LEU A 53 5.30 28.05 22.95
N LEU A 54 5.55 26.81 22.51
CA LEU A 54 5.48 25.64 23.38
C LEU A 54 6.56 25.64 24.46
N ARG A 55 7.76 26.17 24.17
CA ARG A 55 8.82 26.35 25.17
C ARG A 55 8.43 27.39 26.22
N ASP A 56 7.83 28.51 25.80
CA ASP A 56 7.32 29.54 26.72
C ASP A 56 6.23 28.97 27.65
N LEU A 57 5.28 28.21 27.09
CA LEU A 57 4.23 27.55 27.86
C LEU A 57 4.80 26.50 28.82
N GLY A 58 5.82 25.73 28.40
CA GLY A 58 6.49 24.77 29.25
C GLY A 58 7.12 25.41 30.48
N ARG A 59 7.82 26.54 30.29
CA ARG A 59 8.37 27.34 31.40
C ARG A 59 7.28 27.88 32.32
N ALA A 60 6.18 28.39 31.76
CA ALA A 60 5.05 28.89 32.55
C ALA A 60 4.37 27.78 33.37
N MET A 61 4.43 26.54 32.91
CA MET A 61 3.96 25.34 33.63
C MET A 61 4.97 24.79 34.64
N GLY A 62 6.15 25.41 34.78
CA GLY A 62 7.20 24.96 35.70
C GLY A 62 7.99 23.73 35.22
N LEU A 63 7.95 23.41 33.92
CA LEU A 63 8.78 22.34 33.37
C LEU A 63 10.26 22.77 33.32
N PRO A 64 11.21 21.85 33.58
CA PRO A 64 12.63 22.15 33.48
C PRO A 64 13.05 22.63 32.08
N ASP A 65 14.10 23.45 32.02
CA ASP A 65 14.68 23.86 30.74
C ASP A 65 15.11 22.65 29.91
N GLY A 66 14.79 22.67 28.61
CA GLY A 66 15.05 21.56 27.69
C GLY A 66 14.06 20.40 27.76
N HIS A 67 13.17 20.34 28.76
CA HIS A 67 12.19 19.25 28.92
C HIS A 67 11.23 19.15 27.73
N VAL A 68 10.77 20.28 27.21
CA VAL A 68 9.87 20.34 26.03
C VAL A 68 10.55 19.75 24.80
N ASP A 69 11.80 20.11 24.54
CA ASP A 69 12.56 19.63 23.39
C ASP A 69 12.84 18.13 23.50
N ALA A 70 13.26 17.67 24.69
CA ALA A 70 13.46 16.24 24.96
C ALA A 70 12.17 15.42 24.82
N LEU A 71 11.03 15.95 25.26
CA LEU A 71 9.73 15.31 25.10
C LEU A 71 9.34 15.20 23.62
N VAL A 72 9.45 16.29 22.87
CA VAL A 72 9.15 16.33 21.43
C VAL A 72 10.04 15.33 20.69
N GLU A 73 11.34 15.30 20.97
CA GLU A 73 12.27 14.36 20.36
C GLU A 73 11.92 12.90 20.71
N ARG A 74 11.58 12.63 21.97
CA ARG A 74 11.15 11.30 22.42
C ARG A 74 9.85 10.86 21.73
N LEU A 75 8.88 11.74 21.57
CA LEU A 75 7.63 11.47 20.85
C LEU A 75 7.88 11.25 19.35
N ALA A 76 8.77 12.03 18.74
CA ALA A 76 9.16 11.86 17.34
C ALA A 76 9.87 10.53 17.10
N ARG A 77 10.85 10.16 17.94
CA ARG A 77 11.57 8.87 17.84
C ARG A 77 10.67 7.66 18.06
N SER A 78 9.64 7.80 18.89
CA SER A 78 8.61 6.76 19.09
C SER A 78 7.54 6.75 18.00
N GLY A 79 7.52 7.71 17.08
CA GLY A 79 6.49 7.81 16.06
C GLY A 79 5.11 8.15 16.63
N LEU A 80 5.05 8.82 17.78
CA LEU A 80 3.82 9.33 18.39
C LEU A 80 3.54 10.79 18.03
N LEU A 81 4.51 11.45 17.40
CA LEU A 81 4.42 12.85 16.99
C LEU A 81 4.19 12.97 15.48
N ASP A 82 3.40 13.97 15.11
CA ASP A 82 3.22 14.48 13.76
C ASP A 82 3.47 16.00 13.71
N ASP A 83 3.56 16.57 12.52
CA ASP A 83 3.73 18.01 12.29
C ASP A 83 2.59 18.54 11.41
N ALA A 84 1.75 19.41 11.99
CA ALA A 84 0.59 19.98 11.29
C ALA A 84 0.99 20.85 10.08
N THR A 85 2.22 21.37 10.05
CA THR A 85 2.76 22.14 8.92
C THR A 85 3.85 21.40 8.16
N GLY A 86 4.06 20.12 8.45
CA GLY A 86 5.08 19.28 7.81
C GLY A 86 4.70 18.80 6.41
N GLY A 87 5.66 18.14 5.75
CA GLY A 87 5.46 17.46 4.46
C GLY A 87 5.87 18.24 3.20
N GLY A 88 6.29 19.51 3.34
CA GLY A 88 6.84 20.32 2.25
C GLY A 88 5.79 20.93 1.30
N LEU A 89 6.26 21.54 0.20
CA LEU A 89 5.44 22.37 -0.70
C LEU A 89 4.23 21.65 -1.30
N ALA A 90 4.39 20.38 -1.68
CA ALA A 90 3.27 19.58 -2.21
C ALA A 90 2.19 19.32 -1.14
N ALA A 91 2.61 19.11 0.12
CA ALA A 91 1.68 18.98 1.24
C ALA A 91 0.98 20.30 1.57
N ASP A 92 1.70 21.43 1.48
CA ASP A 92 1.10 22.78 1.62
C ASP A 92 0.02 23.02 0.56
N ALA A 93 0.32 22.69 -0.71
CA ALA A 93 -0.62 22.81 -1.81
C ALA A 93 -1.86 21.92 -1.60
N LEU A 94 -1.70 20.70 -1.08
CA LEU A 94 -2.82 19.82 -0.76
C LEU A 94 -3.64 20.36 0.44
N ARG A 95 -2.98 20.92 1.47
CA ARG A 95 -3.68 21.58 2.60
C ARG A 95 -4.53 22.77 2.15
N GLY A 96 -4.13 23.47 1.09
CA GLY A 96 -4.95 24.51 0.47
C GLY A 96 -6.30 24.01 -0.07
N LYS A 97 -6.41 22.72 -0.41
CA LYS A 97 -7.62 22.08 -0.96
C LYS A 97 -8.47 21.45 0.15
N LYS A 98 -9.15 22.29 0.94
CA LYS A 98 -9.90 21.87 2.14
C LYS A 98 -10.87 20.70 1.89
N ALA A 99 -11.70 20.76 0.85
CA ALA A 99 -12.66 19.69 0.55
C ALA A 99 -12.00 18.34 0.25
N VAL A 100 -10.89 18.35 -0.51
CA VAL A 100 -10.09 17.16 -0.80
C VAL A 100 -9.55 16.57 0.50
N LEU A 101 -8.95 17.43 1.33
CA LEU A 101 -8.33 17.01 2.58
C LEU A 101 -9.37 16.47 3.55
N ASP A 102 -10.51 17.15 3.72
CA ASP A 102 -11.60 16.74 4.61
C ASP A 102 -12.12 15.33 4.26
N ARG A 103 -12.27 15.03 2.97
CA ARG A 103 -12.65 13.69 2.49
C ARG A 103 -11.57 12.64 2.80
N LEU A 104 -10.29 13.00 2.66
CA LEU A 104 -9.14 12.12 2.89
C LEU A 104 -8.66 12.08 4.35
N ARG A 105 -9.35 12.74 5.28
CA ARG A 105 -8.96 12.74 6.71
C ARG A 105 -8.80 11.33 7.30
N PRO A 106 -9.69 10.36 7.01
CA PRO A 106 -9.49 8.99 7.48
C PRO A 106 -8.23 8.34 6.90
N ASP A 107 -7.98 8.47 5.59
CA ASP A 107 -6.78 7.94 4.94
C ASP A 107 -5.50 8.58 5.50
N LEU A 108 -5.52 9.89 5.73
CA LEU A 108 -4.42 10.61 6.36
C LEU A 108 -4.17 10.13 7.80
N ALA A 109 -5.25 9.93 8.57
CA ALA A 109 -5.14 9.40 9.93
C ALA A 109 -4.52 8.00 9.92
N SER A 110 -4.96 7.12 9.02
CA SER A 110 -4.36 5.79 8.84
C SER A 110 -2.90 5.85 8.38
N LEU A 111 -2.55 6.74 7.45
CA LEU A 111 -1.16 6.98 7.04
C LEU A 111 -0.29 7.41 8.23
N SER A 112 -0.80 8.29 9.10
CA SER A 112 -0.08 8.72 10.30
C SER A 112 0.27 7.56 11.23
N LEU A 113 -0.52 6.47 11.26
CA LEU A 113 -0.22 5.31 12.09
C LEU A 113 0.96 4.47 11.60
N VAL A 114 1.31 4.60 10.32
CA VAL A 114 2.34 3.79 9.67
C VAL A 114 3.58 4.57 9.24
N THR A 115 3.53 5.90 9.26
CA THR A 115 4.70 6.76 9.05
C THR A 115 5.34 7.14 10.37
N ARG A 116 6.67 7.22 10.44
CA ARG A 116 7.39 7.50 11.69
C ARG A 116 7.74 8.98 11.86
N ALA A 117 8.24 9.65 10.82
CA ALA A 117 8.70 11.03 10.99
C ALA A 117 7.53 12.03 10.94
N PRO A 118 7.62 13.15 11.69
CA PRO A 118 6.61 14.20 11.64
C PRO A 118 6.44 14.77 10.22
N GLY A 119 5.19 14.84 9.74
CA GLY A 119 4.85 15.35 8.41
C GLY A 119 4.92 14.32 7.28
N ASP A 120 5.42 13.10 7.52
CA ASP A 120 5.52 12.06 6.49
C ASP A 120 4.14 11.64 5.95
N ALA A 121 3.11 11.58 6.80
CA ALA A 121 1.77 11.18 6.37
C ALA A 121 1.22 12.14 5.31
N MET A 122 1.35 13.45 5.55
CA MET A 122 0.97 14.47 4.59
C MET A 122 1.85 14.49 3.35
N LYS A 123 3.16 14.23 3.52
CA LYS A 123 4.09 14.08 2.40
C LYS A 123 3.69 12.94 1.47
N HIS A 124 3.39 11.76 2.02
CA HIS A 124 2.97 10.59 1.24
C HIS A 124 1.61 10.81 0.58
N LEU A 125 0.64 11.40 1.28
CA LEU A 125 -0.66 11.71 0.68
C LEU A 125 -0.53 12.70 -0.48
N ALA A 126 0.31 13.74 -0.33
CA ALA A 126 0.57 14.69 -1.40
C ALA A 126 1.31 14.04 -2.59
N ALA A 127 2.30 13.18 -2.32
CA ALA A 127 2.98 12.41 -3.36
C ALA A 127 1.98 11.52 -4.11
N ARG A 128 1.17 10.74 -3.40
CA ARG A 128 0.11 9.88 -3.96
C ARG A 128 -0.86 10.65 -4.85
N HIS A 129 -1.22 11.88 -4.46
CA HIS A 129 -2.09 12.77 -5.23
C HIS A 129 -1.44 13.27 -6.55
N SER A 130 -0.13 13.10 -6.74
CA SER A 130 0.56 13.40 -8.00
C SER A 130 0.75 12.17 -8.92
N LEU A 131 0.50 10.96 -8.41
CA LEU A 131 0.76 9.71 -9.14
C LEU A 131 -0.34 9.35 -10.14
N ARG A 132 0.05 8.54 -11.13
CA ARG A 132 -0.81 8.03 -12.20
C ARG A 132 -0.83 6.51 -12.18
N VAL A 133 -2.02 5.93 -12.13
CA VAL A 133 -2.23 4.48 -12.12
C VAL A 133 -3.18 4.08 -13.24
N GLN A 134 -2.87 3.00 -13.93
CA GLN A 134 -3.77 2.39 -14.91
C GLN A 134 -4.29 1.06 -14.41
N VAL A 135 -5.60 0.84 -14.50
CA VAL A 135 -6.24 -0.46 -14.28
C VAL A 135 -6.69 -1.00 -15.63
N ARG A 136 -6.17 -2.15 -16.05
CA ARG A 136 -6.53 -2.85 -17.28
C ARG A 136 -7.53 -3.95 -16.94
N GLY A 137 -8.79 -3.73 -17.28
CA GLY A 137 -9.91 -4.58 -16.91
C GLY A 137 -10.98 -3.82 -16.13
N ALA A 138 -12.20 -3.78 -16.66
CA ALA A 138 -13.36 -3.12 -16.07
C ALA A 138 -14.46 -4.12 -15.67
N GLY A 139 -14.06 -5.23 -15.04
CA GLY A 139 -14.98 -6.16 -14.36
C GLY A 139 -15.23 -5.78 -12.90
N ARG A 140 -15.84 -6.72 -12.16
CA ARG A 140 -16.17 -6.54 -10.72
C ARG A 140 -14.96 -6.23 -9.84
N VAL A 141 -13.78 -6.78 -10.14
CA VAL A 141 -12.54 -6.46 -9.40
C VAL A 141 -12.01 -5.09 -9.83
N GLY A 142 -11.82 -4.89 -11.14
CA GLY A 142 -11.09 -3.74 -11.68
C GLY A 142 -11.75 -2.38 -11.40
N VAL A 143 -13.06 -2.26 -11.55
CA VAL A 143 -13.74 -0.97 -11.32
C VAL A 143 -13.83 -0.63 -9.83
N VAL A 144 -14.05 -1.62 -8.97
CA VAL A 144 -14.01 -1.44 -7.51
C VAL A 144 -12.61 -1.00 -7.08
N LEU A 145 -11.57 -1.70 -7.55
CA LEU A 145 -10.18 -1.36 -7.29
C LEU A 145 -9.83 0.06 -7.75
N ALA A 146 -10.19 0.43 -8.99
CA ALA A 146 -9.95 1.76 -9.52
C ALA A 146 -10.66 2.85 -8.69
N SER A 147 -11.88 2.59 -8.25
CA SER A 147 -12.66 3.50 -7.41
C SER A 147 -12.04 3.63 -6.01
N LEU A 148 -11.54 2.54 -5.42
CA LEU A 148 -10.82 2.57 -4.14
C LEU A 148 -9.54 3.40 -4.23
N LEU A 149 -8.74 3.24 -5.29
CA LEU A 149 -7.51 4.00 -5.47
C LEU A 149 -7.78 5.51 -5.62
N ALA A 150 -8.78 5.87 -6.42
CA ALA A 150 -9.19 7.26 -6.57
C ALA A 150 -9.74 7.82 -5.24
N GLY A 151 -10.59 7.05 -4.56
CA GLY A 151 -11.12 7.38 -3.24
C GLY A 151 -10.02 7.60 -2.21
N ALA A 152 -8.96 6.79 -2.21
CA ALA A 152 -7.81 6.88 -1.31
C ALA A 152 -6.79 7.98 -1.69
N GLY A 153 -7.10 8.82 -2.68
CA GLY A 153 -6.30 10.01 -3.00
C GLY A 153 -5.23 9.81 -4.06
N VAL A 154 -5.26 8.73 -4.85
CA VAL A 154 -4.44 8.63 -6.07
C VAL A 154 -4.89 9.68 -7.07
N GLY A 155 -3.94 10.50 -7.55
CA GLY A 155 -4.23 11.67 -8.38
C GLY A 155 -4.95 11.34 -9.68
N GLN A 156 -4.43 10.38 -10.43
CA GLN A 156 -5.03 9.96 -11.70
C GLN A 156 -5.16 8.45 -11.74
N VAL A 157 -6.40 7.99 -11.86
CA VAL A 157 -6.72 6.57 -12.09
C VAL A 157 -7.38 6.46 -13.45
N GLU A 158 -6.72 5.75 -14.36
CA GLU A 158 -7.22 5.43 -15.68
C GLU A 158 -7.69 3.98 -15.72
N VAL A 159 -8.86 3.74 -16.31
CA VAL A 159 -9.36 2.39 -16.55
C VAL A 159 -9.35 2.15 -18.05
N ARG A 160 -8.78 1.02 -18.48
CA ARG A 160 -8.76 0.57 -19.88
C ARG A 160 -9.46 -0.78 -19.97
N ASP A 161 -10.48 -0.87 -20.79
CA ASP A 161 -11.23 -2.10 -21.07
C ASP A 161 -11.91 -1.98 -22.44
N VAL A 162 -12.44 -3.09 -22.96
CA VAL A 162 -13.15 -3.15 -24.24
C VAL A 162 -14.49 -3.85 -24.08
N GLY A 163 -15.48 -3.43 -24.87
CA GLY A 163 -16.83 -4.00 -24.85
C GLY A 163 -17.80 -3.25 -23.94
N SER A 164 -18.94 -3.88 -23.67
CA SER A 164 -20.07 -3.28 -22.96
C SER A 164 -20.32 -3.92 -21.59
N VAL A 165 -20.91 -3.14 -20.69
CA VAL A 165 -21.26 -3.58 -19.34
C VAL A 165 -22.35 -4.63 -19.42
N GLU A 166 -22.08 -5.80 -18.87
CA GLU A 166 -23.05 -6.90 -18.77
C GLU A 166 -23.78 -6.86 -17.42
N PRO A 167 -24.97 -7.50 -17.29
CA PRO A 167 -25.70 -7.56 -16.03
C PRO A 167 -24.87 -8.10 -14.85
N TRP A 168 -23.95 -9.03 -15.11
CA TRP A 168 -23.07 -9.63 -14.10
C TRP A 168 -21.79 -8.83 -13.80
N ASP A 169 -21.56 -7.70 -14.48
CA ASP A 169 -20.45 -6.80 -14.17
C ASP A 169 -20.77 -5.82 -13.03
N VAL A 170 -22.04 -5.74 -12.62
CA VAL A 170 -22.50 -4.83 -11.57
C VAL A 170 -21.87 -5.16 -10.22
N ALA A 171 -21.39 -4.13 -9.52
CA ALA A 171 -20.81 -4.26 -8.19
C ALA A 171 -20.96 -2.97 -7.34
N PRO A 172 -21.16 -3.07 -6.02
CA PRO A 172 -21.03 -1.95 -5.10
C PRO A 172 -19.62 -1.35 -5.18
N GLY A 173 -19.53 -0.02 -5.26
CA GLY A 173 -18.26 0.67 -5.50
C GLY A 173 -17.68 0.44 -6.90
N GLY A 174 -18.37 -0.31 -7.76
CA GLY A 174 -17.99 -0.61 -9.14
C GLY A 174 -18.98 -0.02 -10.14
N LEU A 175 -19.38 -0.82 -11.13
CA LEU A 175 -20.35 -0.43 -12.15
C LEU A 175 -21.78 -0.52 -11.58
N PRO A 176 -22.60 0.55 -11.70
CA PRO A 176 -23.99 0.50 -11.25
C PRO A 176 -24.89 -0.21 -12.28
N PRO A 177 -26.08 -0.71 -11.87
CA PRO A 177 -27.05 -1.31 -12.78
C PRO A 177 -27.46 -0.39 -13.94
N ALA A 178 -27.51 0.92 -13.70
CA ALA A 178 -27.85 1.92 -14.73
C ALA A 178 -26.83 2.00 -15.89
N SER A 179 -25.67 1.36 -15.77
CA SER A 179 -24.64 1.35 -16.81
C SER A 179 -24.64 0.12 -17.70
N ILE A 180 -25.56 -0.83 -17.50
CA ILE A 180 -25.71 -2.01 -18.36
C ILE A 180 -25.92 -1.56 -19.82
N GLY A 181 -25.20 -2.19 -20.75
CA GLY A 181 -25.21 -1.87 -22.17
C GLY A 181 -24.28 -0.72 -22.58
N GLU A 182 -23.81 0.09 -21.64
CA GLU A 182 -22.83 1.15 -21.94
C GLU A 182 -21.43 0.60 -22.20
N ARG A 183 -20.57 1.40 -22.85
CA ARG A 183 -19.14 1.06 -22.97
C ARG A 183 -18.50 0.96 -21.59
N ARG A 184 -17.86 -0.18 -21.29
CA ARG A 184 -17.28 -0.43 -19.95
C ARG A 184 -16.29 0.65 -19.54
N GLU A 185 -15.44 1.07 -20.47
CA GLU A 185 -14.44 2.11 -20.20
C GLU A 185 -15.09 3.43 -19.76
N GLU A 186 -16.17 3.86 -20.43
CA GLU A 186 -16.87 5.10 -20.10
C GLU A 186 -17.60 5.01 -18.75
N ALA A 187 -18.25 3.87 -18.49
CA ALA A 187 -18.92 3.61 -17.23
C ALA A 187 -17.93 3.54 -16.06
N ALA A 188 -16.80 2.85 -16.23
CA ALA A 188 -15.72 2.80 -15.24
C ALA A 188 -15.12 4.19 -14.99
N ARG A 189 -14.87 4.98 -16.05
CA ARG A 189 -14.42 6.37 -15.93
C ARG A 189 -15.41 7.23 -15.11
N ARG A 190 -16.73 7.01 -15.24
CA ARG A 190 -17.73 7.70 -14.41
C ARG A 190 -17.70 7.21 -12.96
N ALA A 191 -17.56 5.91 -12.71
CA ALA A 191 -17.44 5.37 -11.36
C ALA A 191 -16.22 5.95 -10.61
N VAL A 192 -15.05 5.95 -11.26
CA VAL A 192 -13.82 6.55 -10.72
C VAL A 192 -13.98 8.04 -10.43
N ARG A 193 -14.64 8.81 -11.31
CA ARG A 193 -14.93 10.23 -11.07
C ARG A 193 -15.84 10.45 -9.86
N ARG A 194 -16.83 9.59 -9.64
CA ARG A 194 -17.71 9.68 -8.47
C ARG A 194 -16.96 9.38 -7.17
N ALA A 195 -15.98 8.48 -7.19
CA ALA A 195 -15.16 8.17 -6.03
C ALA A 195 -14.20 9.32 -5.64
N ALA A 196 -13.77 10.14 -6.61
CA ALA A 196 -12.90 11.29 -6.38
C ALA A 196 -13.34 12.50 -7.23
N PRO A 197 -14.36 13.27 -6.78
CA PRO A 197 -14.88 14.41 -7.53
C PRO A 197 -13.83 15.52 -7.71
N ASP A 198 -12.97 15.71 -6.71
CA ASP A 198 -11.96 16.78 -6.65
C ASP A 198 -10.58 16.38 -7.22
N ARG A 199 -10.55 15.37 -8.10
CA ARG A 199 -9.30 14.90 -8.71
C ARG A 199 -8.61 16.01 -9.53
N PRO A 200 -7.27 15.99 -9.64
CA PRO A 200 -6.56 16.91 -10.51
C PRO A 200 -7.11 16.87 -11.94
N PRO A 201 -7.20 18.04 -12.63
CA PRO A 201 -7.54 18.05 -14.04
C PRO A 201 -6.53 17.19 -14.82
N ARG A 202 -7.02 16.52 -15.87
CA ARG A 202 -6.12 15.79 -16.77
C ARG A 202 -5.18 16.83 -17.40
N PRO A 203 -3.85 16.66 -17.33
CA PRO A 203 -2.94 17.55 -18.04
C PRO A 203 -3.35 17.55 -19.51
N ALA A 204 -3.34 18.75 -20.13
CA ALA A 204 -3.48 18.85 -21.58
C ALA A 204 -2.39 17.95 -22.20
N ALA A 205 -2.73 17.27 -23.29
CA ALA A 205 -1.81 16.39 -23.99
C ALA A 205 -0.69 17.21 -24.64
N GLU A 206 0.25 17.69 -23.83
CA GLU A 206 1.46 18.36 -24.26
C GLU A 206 2.65 17.45 -23.95
N GLY A 207 3.13 16.77 -24.99
CA GLY A 207 4.55 16.51 -25.20
C GLY A 207 5.22 15.32 -24.51
N GLU A 208 4.83 14.92 -23.31
CA GLU A 208 5.42 13.75 -22.63
C GLU A 208 4.33 12.85 -22.06
N GLU A 209 4.14 11.67 -22.67
CA GLU A 209 3.41 10.58 -22.01
C GLU A 209 4.23 10.11 -20.80
N LEU A 210 4.13 10.83 -19.68
CA LEU A 210 4.69 10.35 -18.43
C LEU A 210 4.16 8.92 -18.19
N GLY A 211 5.05 7.99 -17.85
CA GLY A 211 4.66 6.61 -17.57
C GLY A 211 3.67 6.51 -16.39
N PHE A 212 3.02 5.36 -16.25
CA PHE A 212 2.23 5.06 -15.05
C PHE A 212 3.16 4.67 -13.91
N SER A 213 2.89 5.17 -12.71
CA SER A 213 3.60 4.76 -11.48
C SER A 213 3.30 3.30 -11.14
N LEU A 214 2.13 2.80 -11.54
CA LEU A 214 1.71 1.41 -11.39
C LEU A 214 0.67 1.05 -12.46
N VAL A 215 0.78 -0.14 -13.04
CA VAL A 215 -0.27 -0.74 -13.89
C VAL A 215 -0.86 -1.95 -13.19
N ILE A 216 -2.19 -2.01 -13.06
CA ILE A 216 -2.88 -3.14 -12.43
C ILE A 216 -3.62 -3.92 -13.51
N LEU A 217 -3.27 -5.19 -13.66
CA LEU A 217 -3.86 -6.14 -14.60
C LEU A 217 -4.99 -6.87 -13.87
N ALA A 218 -6.22 -6.52 -14.20
CA ALA A 218 -7.44 -7.06 -13.62
C ALA A 218 -8.35 -7.73 -14.67
N PRO A 219 -7.86 -8.76 -15.39
CA PRO A 219 -8.58 -9.35 -16.51
C PRO A 219 -9.93 -9.94 -16.05
N ARG A 220 -10.93 -9.84 -16.92
CA ARG A 220 -12.26 -10.47 -16.73
C ARG A 220 -12.22 -11.97 -17.00
N ASP A 221 -11.29 -12.41 -17.83
CA ASP A 221 -11.04 -13.82 -18.09
C ASP A 221 -10.30 -14.44 -16.91
N GLY A 222 -10.94 -15.41 -16.26
CA GLY A 222 -10.36 -16.15 -15.14
C GLY A 222 -9.08 -16.89 -15.53
N LEU A 223 -8.94 -17.33 -16.78
CA LEU A 223 -7.71 -17.99 -17.22
C LEU A 223 -6.52 -17.02 -17.18
N ALA A 224 -6.72 -15.77 -17.60
CA ALA A 224 -5.69 -14.73 -17.51
C ALA A 224 -5.36 -14.31 -16.07
N VAL A 225 -6.22 -14.61 -15.10
CA VAL A 225 -5.91 -14.50 -13.67
C VAL A 225 -5.09 -15.71 -13.22
N HIS A 226 -5.53 -16.91 -13.57
CA HIS A 226 -4.88 -18.15 -13.15
C HIS A 226 -3.46 -18.25 -13.75
N ALA A 227 -3.34 -18.09 -15.06
CA ALA A 227 -2.13 -18.17 -15.86
C ALA A 227 -1.98 -16.91 -16.74
N PRO A 228 -1.51 -15.80 -16.17
CA PRO A 228 -1.34 -14.56 -16.91
C PRO A 228 -0.37 -14.75 -18.07
N ASP A 229 -0.75 -14.24 -19.24
CA ASP A 229 0.08 -14.35 -20.44
C ASP A 229 1.35 -13.50 -20.31
N PRO A 230 2.57 -14.09 -20.33
CA PRO A 230 3.81 -13.32 -20.23
C PRO A 230 3.92 -12.25 -21.32
N ALA A 231 3.41 -12.52 -22.53
CA ALA A 231 3.45 -11.60 -23.65
C ALA A 231 2.67 -10.30 -23.38
N ALA A 232 1.55 -10.38 -22.66
CA ALA A 232 0.75 -9.20 -22.30
C ALA A 232 1.48 -8.25 -21.34
N ALA A 233 2.49 -8.75 -20.62
CA ALA A 233 3.30 -8.00 -19.68
C ALA A 233 4.65 -7.52 -20.27
N GLU A 234 5.06 -8.01 -21.45
CA GLU A 234 6.33 -7.66 -22.09
C GLU A 234 6.57 -6.14 -22.20
N PRO A 235 5.60 -5.31 -22.63
CA PRO A 235 5.82 -3.86 -22.69
C PRO A 235 6.06 -3.23 -21.31
N LEU A 236 5.46 -3.79 -20.25
CA LEU A 236 5.63 -3.31 -18.88
C LEU A 236 7.00 -3.73 -18.33
N ILE A 237 7.45 -4.95 -18.66
CA ILE A 237 8.79 -5.42 -18.33
C ILE A 237 9.85 -4.57 -19.04
N ALA A 238 9.71 -4.37 -20.36
CA ALA A 238 10.67 -3.63 -21.19
C ALA A 238 10.78 -2.15 -20.77
N SER A 239 9.68 -1.52 -20.37
CA SER A 239 9.67 -0.13 -19.90
C SER A 239 10.04 0.02 -18.42
N GLY A 240 10.25 -1.07 -17.68
CA GLY A 240 10.49 -1.02 -16.23
C GLY A 240 9.27 -0.61 -15.42
N THR A 241 8.06 -0.67 -15.99
CA THR A 241 6.82 -0.23 -15.33
C THR A 241 6.37 -1.26 -14.28
N PRO A 242 6.28 -0.88 -12.99
CA PRO A 242 5.74 -1.74 -11.95
C PRO A 242 4.30 -2.16 -12.27
N HIS A 243 3.97 -3.43 -12.04
CA HIS A 243 2.61 -3.90 -12.29
C HIS A 243 2.12 -4.98 -11.33
N LEU A 244 0.83 -4.96 -11.03
CA LEU A 244 0.17 -5.86 -10.09
C LEU A 244 -0.89 -6.68 -10.82
N TYR A 245 -1.00 -7.98 -10.53
CA TYR A 245 -2.11 -8.81 -10.98
C TYR A 245 -3.19 -8.88 -9.91
N ALA A 246 -4.46 -8.83 -10.30
CA ALA A 246 -5.57 -9.05 -9.38
C ALA A 246 -6.76 -9.65 -10.12
N GLY A 247 -7.46 -10.63 -9.55
CA GLY A 247 -8.65 -11.17 -10.20
C GLY A 247 -9.24 -12.37 -9.48
N VAL A 248 -10.27 -12.94 -10.09
CA VAL A 248 -10.95 -14.14 -9.59
C VAL A 248 -11.05 -15.17 -10.71
N VAL A 249 -10.79 -16.43 -10.39
CA VAL A 249 -10.94 -17.59 -11.28
C VAL A 249 -11.56 -18.73 -10.49
N GLU A 250 -12.65 -19.32 -11.01
CA GLU A 250 -13.30 -20.50 -10.41
C GLU A 250 -13.55 -20.37 -8.88
N GLY A 251 -13.97 -19.20 -8.41
CA GLY A 251 -14.19 -18.95 -6.97
C GLY A 251 -12.91 -18.82 -6.14
N THR A 252 -11.75 -18.66 -6.77
CA THR A 252 -10.45 -18.37 -6.14
C THR A 252 -9.99 -16.96 -6.53
N GLY A 253 -9.86 -16.09 -5.53
CA GLY A 253 -9.32 -14.75 -5.64
C GLY A 253 -7.79 -14.78 -5.60
N ALA A 254 -7.17 -13.91 -6.39
CA ALA A 254 -5.73 -13.75 -6.42
C ALA A 254 -5.31 -12.28 -6.44
N VAL A 255 -4.29 -11.92 -5.67
CA VAL A 255 -3.62 -10.62 -5.68
C VAL A 255 -2.12 -10.84 -5.72
N GLY A 256 -1.47 -10.41 -6.80
CA GLY A 256 -0.05 -10.55 -7.01
C GLY A 256 0.32 -11.59 -8.08
N PRO A 257 1.61 -11.66 -8.44
CA PRO A 257 2.68 -10.86 -7.86
C PRO A 257 2.57 -9.36 -8.20
N LEU A 258 2.99 -8.50 -7.27
CA LEU A 258 3.46 -7.16 -7.63
C LEU A 258 4.85 -7.35 -8.24
N VAL A 259 4.94 -7.05 -9.53
CA VAL A 259 6.13 -7.19 -10.34
C VAL A 259 6.87 -5.86 -10.38
N LEU A 260 8.08 -5.87 -9.85
CA LEU A 260 9.14 -4.90 -10.09
C LEU A 260 10.07 -5.50 -11.16
N PRO A 261 10.03 -5.00 -12.41
CA PRO A 261 10.81 -5.58 -13.51
C PRO A 261 12.30 -5.72 -13.17
N GLY A 262 12.84 -6.92 -13.37
CA GLY A 262 14.23 -7.24 -13.04
C GLY A 262 14.52 -7.46 -11.56
N GLU A 263 13.54 -7.35 -10.65
CA GLU A 263 13.77 -7.51 -9.19
C GLU A 263 12.92 -8.62 -8.57
N THR A 264 11.63 -8.70 -8.90
CA THR A 264 10.71 -9.71 -8.37
C THR A 264 10.28 -10.69 -9.47
N GLY A 265 9.81 -11.88 -9.08
CA GLY A 265 9.23 -12.84 -10.03
C GLY A 265 8.04 -12.26 -10.81
N CYS A 266 8.01 -12.50 -12.13
CA CYS A 266 6.96 -12.02 -13.03
C CYS A 266 6.01 -13.16 -13.45
N ALA A 267 5.02 -12.85 -14.31
CA ALA A 267 4.13 -13.86 -14.90
C ALA A 267 4.90 -14.97 -15.66
N GLY A 268 5.99 -14.62 -16.33
CA GLY A 268 6.88 -15.60 -16.98
C GLY A 268 7.59 -16.51 -15.98
N CYS A 269 8.04 -16.00 -14.83
CA CYS A 269 8.60 -16.84 -13.78
C CYS A 269 7.57 -17.82 -13.22
N LEU A 270 6.35 -17.34 -12.98
CA LEU A 270 5.24 -18.18 -12.53
C LEU A 270 4.90 -19.27 -13.55
N ASP A 271 4.91 -18.96 -14.84
CA ASP A 271 4.65 -19.94 -15.90
C ASP A 271 5.75 -21.00 -15.96
N GLN A 272 7.02 -20.60 -15.93
CA GLN A 272 8.15 -21.54 -15.93
C GLN A 272 8.13 -22.46 -14.70
N GLU A 273 7.86 -21.93 -13.51
CA GLU A 273 7.74 -22.74 -12.30
C GLU A 273 6.61 -23.78 -12.40
N ARG A 274 5.53 -23.48 -13.12
CA ARG A 274 4.46 -24.44 -13.37
C ARG A 274 4.84 -25.48 -14.41
N VAL A 275 5.59 -25.10 -15.45
CA VAL A 275 6.15 -26.05 -16.42
C VAL A 275 7.09 -27.04 -15.74
N ASP A 276 7.95 -26.56 -14.83
CA ASP A 276 8.86 -27.41 -14.05
C ASP A 276 8.11 -28.41 -13.17
N ARG A 277 7.00 -27.98 -12.56
CA ARG A 277 6.17 -28.83 -11.68
C ARG A 277 5.29 -29.81 -12.47
N ASP A 278 4.79 -29.40 -13.63
CA ASP A 278 3.92 -30.19 -14.50
C ASP A 278 4.33 -29.99 -15.97
N PRO A 279 5.08 -30.94 -16.56
CA PRO A 279 5.48 -30.86 -17.97
C PRO A 279 4.32 -30.80 -18.95
N THR A 280 3.10 -31.19 -18.54
CA THR A 280 1.91 -31.11 -19.39
C THR A 280 1.21 -29.75 -19.32
N TRP A 281 1.65 -28.86 -18.43
CA TRP A 281 1.08 -27.53 -18.21
C TRP A 281 0.87 -26.71 -19.50
N PRO A 282 1.85 -26.60 -20.44
CA PRO A 282 1.63 -25.83 -21.67
C PRO A 282 0.48 -26.37 -22.52
N ARG A 283 0.30 -27.70 -22.53
CA ARG A 283 -0.78 -28.37 -23.26
C ARG A 283 -2.13 -28.11 -22.60
N LEU A 284 -2.21 -28.02 -21.28
CA LEU A 284 -3.44 -27.66 -20.55
C LEU A 284 -3.84 -26.21 -20.83
N ILE A 285 -2.89 -25.27 -20.73
CA ILE A 285 -3.13 -23.86 -21.05
C ILE A 285 -3.61 -23.68 -22.49
N ALA A 286 -3.00 -24.34 -23.46
CA ALA A 286 -3.43 -24.28 -24.86
C ALA A 286 -4.88 -24.77 -25.05
N GLN A 287 -5.26 -25.86 -24.37
CA GLN A 287 -6.64 -26.37 -24.41
C GLN A 287 -7.63 -25.39 -23.79
N TRP A 288 -7.34 -24.86 -22.60
CA TRP A 288 -8.24 -23.90 -21.95
C TRP A 288 -8.38 -22.58 -22.72
N ARG A 289 -7.31 -22.10 -23.37
CA ARG A 289 -7.37 -20.91 -24.25
C ARG A 289 -8.18 -21.14 -25.53
N SER A 290 -8.18 -22.37 -26.04
CA SER A 290 -8.89 -22.73 -27.28
C SER A 290 -10.36 -23.10 -27.04
N GLY A 291 -10.73 -23.38 -25.79
CA GLY A 291 -12.11 -23.69 -25.42
C GLY A 291 -13.05 -22.49 -25.55
N THR A 292 -14.34 -22.76 -25.73
CA THR A 292 -15.38 -21.73 -25.65
C THR A 292 -15.37 -21.07 -24.27
N SER A 293 -15.25 -19.73 -24.25
CA SER A 293 -15.39 -18.94 -23.04
C SER A 293 -16.77 -19.19 -22.42
N HIS A 294 -16.80 -19.60 -21.15
CA HIS A 294 -18.05 -19.70 -20.39
C HIS A 294 -18.66 -18.30 -20.27
N GLN A 295 -19.94 -18.14 -20.65
CA GLN A 295 -20.57 -16.82 -20.71
C GLN A 295 -20.66 -16.11 -19.34
N VAL A 296 -20.67 -16.87 -18.23
CA VAL A 296 -20.78 -16.32 -16.87
C VAL A 296 -19.61 -16.80 -16.01
N PRO A 297 -18.66 -15.91 -15.64
CA PRO A 297 -17.56 -16.27 -14.75
C PRO A 297 -18.00 -16.54 -13.31
N ALA A 298 -17.43 -17.58 -12.70
CA ALA A 298 -17.53 -17.86 -11.26
C ALA A 298 -16.70 -16.86 -10.44
N CYS A 299 -17.21 -15.64 -10.33
CA CYS A 299 -16.59 -14.52 -9.63
C CYS A 299 -17.59 -14.02 -8.59
N ASP A 300 -17.63 -14.62 -7.40
CA ASP A 300 -18.55 -14.13 -6.36
C ASP A 300 -18.26 -12.66 -6.01
N LEU A 301 -19.32 -11.91 -5.66
CA LEU A 301 -19.19 -10.48 -5.41
C LEU A 301 -18.37 -10.17 -4.15
N ALA A 302 -18.54 -10.93 -3.06
CA ALA A 302 -17.77 -10.72 -1.84
C ALA A 302 -16.28 -11.01 -2.08
N LEU A 303 -15.97 -12.06 -2.84
CA LEU A 303 -14.60 -12.39 -3.24
C LEU A 303 -13.99 -11.34 -4.17
N ALA A 304 -14.75 -10.86 -5.16
CA ALA A 304 -14.29 -9.79 -6.04
C ALA A 304 -13.98 -8.50 -5.25
N THR A 305 -14.83 -8.13 -4.30
CA THR A 305 -14.60 -6.97 -3.42
C THR A 305 -13.41 -7.19 -2.48
N GLY A 306 -13.24 -8.38 -1.92
CA GLY A 306 -12.09 -8.73 -1.09
C GLY A 306 -10.77 -8.66 -1.86
N VAL A 307 -10.72 -9.20 -3.08
CA VAL A 307 -9.57 -9.10 -4.00
C VAL A 307 -9.28 -7.63 -4.32
N ALA A 308 -10.31 -6.84 -4.66
CA ALA A 308 -10.13 -5.42 -4.97
C ALA A 308 -9.61 -4.63 -3.76
N GLY A 309 -10.12 -4.91 -2.56
CA GLY A 309 -9.66 -4.28 -1.32
C GLY A 309 -8.20 -4.62 -0.99
N LEU A 310 -7.81 -5.89 -1.07
CA LEU A 310 -6.43 -6.32 -0.82
C LEU A 310 -5.47 -5.76 -1.87
N ALA A 311 -5.86 -5.81 -3.16
CA ALA A 311 -5.08 -5.23 -4.25
C ALA A 311 -4.91 -3.70 -4.09
N ALA A 312 -5.96 -3.00 -3.66
CA ALA A 312 -5.89 -1.57 -3.36
C ALA A 312 -4.90 -1.30 -2.21
N GLY A 313 -4.97 -2.07 -1.12
CA GLY A 313 -4.04 -1.95 0.00
C GLY A 313 -2.58 -2.15 -0.42
N HIS A 314 -2.30 -3.18 -1.24
CA HIS A 314 -0.95 -3.42 -1.75
C HIS A 314 -0.48 -2.34 -2.71
N ALA A 315 -1.35 -1.88 -3.62
CA ALA A 315 -1.04 -0.79 -4.53
C ALA A 315 -0.75 0.51 -3.76
N LEU A 316 -1.57 0.86 -2.76
CA LEU A 316 -1.34 2.07 -1.94
C LEU A 316 -0.05 1.98 -1.14
N ALA A 317 0.25 0.82 -0.53
CA ALA A 317 1.52 0.61 0.16
C ALA A 317 2.72 0.86 -0.78
N PHE A 318 2.66 0.32 -2.01
CA PHE A 318 3.67 0.54 -3.04
C PHE A 318 3.79 2.02 -3.44
N LEU A 319 2.68 2.69 -3.72
CA LEU A 319 2.64 4.10 -4.10
C LEU A 319 3.13 5.03 -2.99
N ASP A 320 3.03 4.61 -1.72
CA ASP A 320 3.60 5.30 -0.56
C ASP A 320 5.08 4.94 -0.30
N GLY A 321 5.74 4.21 -1.21
CA GLY A 321 7.15 3.86 -1.12
C GLY A 321 7.47 2.65 -0.23
N ARG A 322 6.48 1.80 0.09
CA ARG A 322 6.69 0.55 0.84
C ARG A 322 6.46 -0.66 -0.05
N LEU A 323 7.25 -1.72 0.13
CA LEU A 323 7.01 -2.97 -0.60
C LEU A 323 5.89 -3.77 0.09
N PRO A 324 4.75 -4.01 -0.57
CA PRO A 324 3.72 -4.88 -0.02
C PRO A 324 4.19 -6.34 -0.03
N SER A 325 3.54 -7.18 0.76
CA SER A 325 3.81 -8.62 0.81
C SER A 325 3.49 -9.35 -0.50
N SER A 326 2.85 -8.71 -1.49
CA SER A 326 2.73 -9.26 -2.85
C SER A 326 3.95 -8.99 -3.73
N ALA A 327 4.93 -8.20 -3.31
CA ALA A 327 6.19 -8.04 -4.05
C ALA A 327 6.93 -9.38 -4.08
N GLY A 328 6.91 -10.07 -5.23
CA GLY A 328 7.44 -11.43 -5.35
C GLY A 328 6.55 -12.53 -4.72
N ALA A 329 5.28 -12.27 -4.45
CA ALA A 329 4.34 -13.29 -3.97
C ALA A 329 2.92 -13.06 -4.47
N ARG A 330 2.16 -14.14 -4.62
CA ARG A 330 0.75 -14.14 -4.98
C ARG A 330 -0.08 -14.54 -3.76
N TRP A 331 -0.94 -13.63 -3.33
CA TRP A 331 -1.94 -13.89 -2.32
C TRP A 331 -3.14 -14.57 -2.95
N GLU A 332 -3.60 -15.68 -2.37
CA GLU A 332 -4.74 -16.43 -2.85
C GLU A 332 -5.73 -16.70 -1.74
N SER A 333 -7.01 -16.74 -2.10
CA SER A 333 -8.09 -17.13 -1.21
C SER A 333 -9.22 -17.78 -2.00
N SER A 334 -9.81 -18.84 -1.47
CA SER A 334 -10.90 -19.57 -2.15
C SER A 334 -12.20 -19.47 -1.36
N ALA A 335 -13.31 -19.35 -2.08
CA ALA A 335 -14.64 -19.47 -1.49
C ALA A 335 -14.88 -20.93 -1.03
N PRO A 336 -15.61 -21.15 0.08
CA PRO A 336 -16.26 -20.15 0.93
C PRO A 336 -15.39 -19.70 2.13
N GLY A 337 -14.14 -20.17 2.27
CA GLY A 337 -13.32 -19.97 3.47
C GLY A 337 -12.78 -18.55 3.63
N PHE A 338 -12.47 -17.86 2.53
CA PHE A 338 -11.87 -16.51 2.54
C PHE A 338 -10.54 -16.39 3.32
N ASP A 339 -9.87 -17.52 3.55
CA ASP A 339 -8.54 -17.55 4.16
C ASP A 339 -7.49 -17.12 3.13
N TRP A 340 -6.77 -16.04 3.43
CA TRP A 340 -5.78 -15.44 2.54
C TRP A 340 -4.39 -15.98 2.84
N HIS A 341 -3.73 -16.51 1.81
CA HIS A 341 -2.40 -17.10 1.93
C HIS A 341 -1.45 -16.54 0.87
N ALA A 342 -0.24 -16.18 1.29
CA ALA A 342 0.81 -15.79 0.36
C ALA A 342 1.55 -17.02 -0.18
N LYS A 343 1.66 -17.12 -1.50
CA LYS A 343 2.51 -18.08 -2.22
C LYS A 343 3.65 -17.32 -2.89
N PRO A 344 4.92 -17.58 -2.54
CA PRO A 344 6.06 -16.95 -3.20
C PRO A 344 6.05 -17.21 -4.72
N VAL A 345 6.51 -16.23 -5.49
CA VAL A 345 6.77 -16.36 -6.93
C VAL A 345 8.26 -16.07 -7.13
N TRP A 346 9.04 -17.14 -7.22
CA TRP A 346 10.50 -17.02 -7.28
C TRP A 346 10.97 -16.59 -8.68
N PRO A 347 12.00 -15.75 -8.80
CA PRO A 347 12.66 -15.50 -10.07
C PRO A 347 13.17 -16.79 -10.71
N HIS A 348 12.68 -17.12 -11.91
CA HIS A 348 13.05 -18.34 -12.59
C HIS A 348 14.28 -18.14 -13.48
N PRO A 349 15.32 -19.01 -13.44
CA PRO A 349 16.54 -18.85 -14.24
C PRO A 349 16.31 -18.86 -15.76
N ALA A 350 15.31 -19.60 -16.26
CA ALA A 350 14.96 -19.63 -17.67
C ALA A 350 14.05 -18.47 -18.11
N CYS A 351 13.60 -17.62 -17.18
CA CYS A 351 12.78 -16.47 -17.52
C CYS A 351 13.66 -15.27 -17.90
N PRO A 352 13.47 -14.64 -19.07
CA PRO A 352 14.32 -13.54 -19.54
C PRO A 352 14.03 -12.20 -18.83
N CYS A 353 13.23 -12.18 -17.76
CA CYS A 353 12.84 -10.95 -17.07
C CYS A 353 13.96 -10.29 -16.24
N GLY A 354 15.13 -10.92 -16.15
CA GLY A 354 16.32 -10.40 -15.45
C GLY A 354 16.30 -10.54 -13.93
N ALA A 355 15.16 -10.91 -13.31
CA ALA A 355 15.04 -11.00 -11.85
C ALA A 355 16.00 -12.03 -11.23
N ALA A 356 16.22 -13.17 -11.89
CA ALA A 356 17.11 -14.22 -11.38
C ALA A 356 18.59 -13.82 -11.39
N GLU A 357 19.00 -12.89 -12.28
CA GLU A 357 20.39 -12.41 -12.35
C GLU A 357 20.71 -11.42 -11.24
N LYS A 358 19.76 -10.55 -10.87
CA LYS A 358 19.91 -9.62 -9.74
C LYS A 358 19.98 -10.35 -8.40
N SER A 359 19.16 -11.39 -8.18
CA SER A 359 19.24 -12.20 -6.96
C SER A 359 20.64 -12.78 -6.74
N LYS A 360 21.24 -13.36 -7.80
CA LYS A 360 22.62 -13.90 -7.75
C LYS A 360 23.69 -12.83 -7.51
N LYS A 361 23.51 -11.61 -8.00
CA LYS A 361 24.45 -10.49 -7.75
C LYS A 361 24.31 -9.93 -6.33
N GLY A 362 23.11 -9.89 -5.77
CA GLY A 362 22.86 -9.48 -4.38
C GLY A 362 23.44 -10.45 -3.36
N GLU A 363 23.37 -11.75 -3.64
CA GLU A 363 24.02 -12.80 -2.82
C GLU A 363 25.55 -12.69 -2.89
N ARG A 364 26.11 -12.51 -4.10
CA ARG A 364 27.57 -12.30 -4.26
C ARG A 364 28.08 -11.02 -3.60
N ALA A 365 27.33 -9.92 -3.64
CA ALA A 365 27.71 -8.67 -2.96
C ALA A 365 27.65 -8.79 -1.42
N ALA A 366 26.84 -9.71 -0.88
CA ALA A 366 26.84 -10.04 0.53
C ALA A 366 27.97 -11.01 0.91
N GLU A 367 28.43 -11.86 -0.03
CA GLU A 367 29.57 -12.77 0.14
C GLU A 367 30.94 -12.09 -0.09
N ASP A 368 31.02 -11.05 -0.94
CA ASP A 368 32.25 -10.28 -1.24
C ASP A 368 32.57 -9.20 -0.20
N GLY A 369 31.79 -9.10 0.87
CA GLY A 369 32.12 -8.33 2.07
C GLY A 369 33.20 -9.05 2.88
N LEU A 370 34.46 -8.92 2.46
CA LEU A 370 35.62 -9.44 3.20
C LEU A 370 35.53 -9.06 4.70
N PRO A 371 35.71 -10.04 5.62
CA PRO A 371 35.67 -9.78 7.04
C PRO A 371 36.92 -8.99 7.44
N HIS A 372 36.74 -7.76 7.92
CA HIS A 372 37.80 -7.10 8.66
C HIS A 372 38.02 -7.85 9.98
N GLU A 373 39.12 -8.60 10.03
CA GLU A 373 39.68 -9.14 11.25
C GLU A 373 40.03 -7.99 12.21
N THR A 374 39.41 -7.97 13.38
CA THR A 374 40.10 -7.58 14.61
C THR A 374 39.73 -8.57 15.70
N MET A 375 40.78 -9.21 16.21
CA MET A 375 40.78 -10.34 17.12
C MET A 375 40.13 -10.04 18.48
N ALA A 376 39.42 -11.07 18.97
CA ALA A 376 39.38 -11.63 20.34
C ALA A 376 39.48 -10.68 21.55
N GLY A 377 38.61 -10.74 22.56
CA GLY A 377 37.54 -11.67 22.83
C GLY A 377 37.13 -11.54 24.31
N GLN A 378 35.85 -11.71 24.59
CA GLN A 378 35.36 -12.34 25.82
C GLN A 378 33.84 -12.46 25.71
N GLN A 379 33.35 -13.70 25.59
CA GLN A 379 32.00 -14.00 26.05
C GLN A 379 31.90 -13.62 27.52
N PRO A 380 30.76 -13.06 27.93
CA PRO A 380 29.94 -13.87 28.81
C PRO A 380 28.47 -13.88 28.39
N HIS A 381 27.92 -15.08 28.40
CA HIS A 381 26.67 -15.41 29.10
C HIS A 381 25.67 -14.25 29.20
N ALA A 382 24.60 -14.31 28.40
CA ALA A 382 23.47 -13.39 28.48
C ALA A 382 22.83 -13.44 29.88
N ALA A 383 23.35 -12.61 30.77
CA ALA A 383 22.73 -12.25 32.02
C ALA A 383 21.50 -11.40 31.68
N ARG A 384 20.34 -11.87 32.13
CA ARG A 384 19.13 -11.08 32.27
C ARG A 384 19.50 -9.76 32.96
N LEU A 385 19.40 -8.65 32.24
CA LEU A 385 19.28 -7.34 32.85
C LEU A 385 17.85 -6.85 32.65
N SER A 386 17.22 -6.71 33.80
CA SER A 386 15.91 -6.22 34.10
C SER A 386 15.66 -4.82 33.53
N GLY A 387 14.73 -4.76 32.58
CA GLY A 387 13.96 -3.59 32.22
C GLY A 387 12.70 -4.14 31.58
N THR A 388 11.62 -4.22 32.35
CA THR A 388 10.39 -4.93 32.00
C THR A 388 9.64 -4.24 30.85
N TRP A 389 10.05 -4.53 29.62
CA TRP A 389 9.23 -4.32 28.43
C TRP A 389 8.39 -5.58 28.27
N ARG A 390 7.07 -5.47 28.50
CA ARG A 390 6.13 -6.53 28.17
C ARG A 390 5.21 -6.02 27.08
N ALA A 391 5.28 -6.66 25.92
CA ALA A 391 4.16 -6.68 25.00
C ALA A 391 3.03 -7.46 25.69
N HIS A 392 2.08 -6.73 26.25
CA HIS A 392 0.79 -7.28 26.67
C HIS A 392 -0.29 -6.32 26.20
N VAL A 393 -0.99 -6.76 25.16
CA VAL A 393 -2.45 -6.75 24.91
C VAL A 393 -2.63 -7.14 23.45
#